data_AF-A0A9E2TTD2-F1
#
_entry.id   AF-A0A9E2TTD2-F1
#
_cell.length_a   1.000
_cell.length_b   1.000
_cell.length_c   1.000
_cell.angle_alpha   90.00
_cell.angle_beta   90.00
_cell.angle_gamma   90.00
#
_symmetry.space_group_name_H-M   'P 1'
#
loop_
_entity.id
_entity.type
_entity.pdbx_description
1 polymer ?
#
loop_
_entity_poly.entity_id
_entity_poly.type
_entity_poly.pdbx_seq_one_letter_code
_entity_poly.pdbx_strand_id
1 'polypeptide(L)' 'MLEYFKTILAKVSFDRWLFEKELRKAIKSLIPTEIIKLKEWCIEQYGHIYSSIIKKCFATRMI' A
#
# COMPACT_ATOMS: atom_id res chain seq x y z
N MET A 1 -10.02 -1.99 -8.92
CA MET A 1 -10.14 -1.79 -7.45
C MET A 1 -9.01 -0.90 -6.91
N LEU A 2 -7.94 -0.69 -7.68
CA LEU A 2 -6.78 0.10 -7.28
C LEU A 2 -7.10 1.52 -6.79
N GLU A 3 -7.87 2.30 -7.56
CA GLU A 3 -8.16 3.71 -7.23
C GLU A 3 -8.97 3.87 -5.93
N TYR A 4 -9.84 2.90 -5.62
CA TYR A 4 -10.53 2.83 -4.34
C TYR A 4 -9.52 2.71 -3.18
N PHE A 5 -8.57 1.78 -3.27
CA PHE A 5 -7.56 1.61 -2.24
C PHE A 5 -6.58 2.79 -2.15
N LYS A 6 -6.20 3.43 -3.27
CA LYS A 6 -5.41 4.67 -3.23
C LYS A 6 -6.14 5.77 -2.44
N THR A 7 -7.45 5.92 -2.68
CA THR A 7 -8.28 6.89 -1.94
C THR A 7 -8.31 6.59 -0.45
N ILE A 8 -8.50 5.32 -0.06
CA ILE A 8 -8.48 4.93 1.36
C ILE A 8 -7.10 5.18 1.98
N LEU A 9 -6.03 4.76 1.32
CA LEU A 9 -4.66 4.95 1.79
C LEU A 9 -4.30 6.41 2.00
N ALA A 10 -4.72 7.29 1.09
CA ALA A 10 -4.56 8.74 1.24
C ALA A 10 -5.36 9.31 2.41
N LYS A 11 -6.58 8.81 2.66
CA LYS A 11 -7.38 9.24 3.81
C LYS A 11 -6.77 8.81 5.14
N VAL A 12 -6.11 7.66 5.21
CA VAL A 12 -5.53 7.14 6.46
C VAL A 12 -4.03 7.38 6.61
N SER A 13 -3.39 8.09 5.67
CA SER A 13 -1.93 8.28 5.66
C SER A 13 -1.40 9.15 6.79
N PHE A 14 -2.27 9.78 7.59
CA PHE A 14 -1.89 10.50 8.79
C PHE A 14 -1.56 9.56 9.96
N ASP A 15 -2.04 8.32 9.94
CA ASP A 15 -1.83 7.34 11.00
C ASP A 15 -1.07 6.14 10.47
N ARG A 16 0.09 5.89 11.08
CA ARG A 16 1.02 4.84 10.68
C ARG A 16 0.38 3.45 10.71
N TRP A 17 -0.42 3.16 11.74
CA TRP A 17 -1.02 1.85 11.95
C TRP A 17 -2.19 1.63 11.00
N LEU A 18 -3.05 2.63 10.80
CA LEU A 18 -4.13 2.57 9.84
C LEU A 18 -3.60 2.42 8.41
N PHE A 19 -2.55 3.16 8.05
CA PHE A 19 -1.92 3.04 6.74
C PHE A 19 -1.41 1.60 6.50
N GLU A 20 -0.66 1.01 7.43
CA GLU A 20 -0.21 -0.38 7.31
C GLU A 20 -1.39 -1.37 7.19
N LYS A 21 -2.44 -1.17 7.99
CA LYS A 21 -3.63 -2.03 8.01
C LYS A 21 -4.36 -2.00 6.66
N GLU A 22 -4.64 -0.82 6.13
CA GLU A 22 -5.34 -0.67 4.85
C GLU A 22 -4.46 -1.09 3.66
N LEU A 23 -3.15 -0.87 3.73
CA LEU A 23 -2.22 -1.34 2.69
C LEU A 23 -2.22 -2.87 2.59
N ARG A 24 -2.23 -3.57 3.73
CA ARG A 24 -2.34 -5.04 3.74
C ARG A 24 -3.66 -5.54 3.17
N LYS A 25 -4.77 -4.83 3.40
CA LYS A 25 -6.06 -5.15 2.78
C LYS A 25 -6.00 -4.94 1.27
N ALA A 26 -5.47 -3.81 0.81
CA ALA A 26 -5.31 -3.51 -0.60
C ALA A 26 -4.51 -4.60 -1.32
N ILE A 27 -3.36 -4.98 -0.76
CA ILE A 27 -2.53 -6.06 -1.32
C ILE A 27 -3.34 -7.34 -1.44
N LYS A 28 -4.06 -7.78 -0.39
CA LYS A 28 -4.87 -9.01 -0.41
C LYS A 28 -5.98 -8.99 -1.47
N SER A 29 -6.59 -7.84 -1.72
CA SER A 29 -7.77 -7.69 -2.58
C SER A 29 -7.46 -7.44 -4.06
N LEU A 30 -6.29 -6.90 -4.38
CA LEU A 30 -5.93 -6.54 -5.75
C LEU A 30 -5.34 -7.72 -6.53
N ILE A 31 -5.53 -7.68 -7.85
CA ILE A 31 -4.86 -8.61 -8.77
C ILE A 31 -3.37 -8.26 -8.93
N PRO A 32 -2.50 -9.19 -9.36
CA PRO A 32 -1.05 -8.96 -9.42
C PRO A 32 -0.63 -7.69 -10.18
N THR A 33 -1.28 -7.39 -11.31
CA THR A 33 -0.97 -6.17 -12.10
C THR A 33 -1.34 -4.88 -11.36
N GLU A 34 -2.42 -4.87 -10.58
CA GLU A 34 -2.79 -3.73 -9.73
C GLU A 34 -1.86 -3.62 -8.51
N ILE A 35 -1.38 -4.73 -7.94
CA ILE A 35 -0.41 -4.75 -6.83
C ILE A 35 0.90 -4.05 -7.23
N ILE A 36 1.40 -4.31 -8.44
CA ILE A 36 2.62 -3.66 -8.96
C ILE A 36 2.42 -2.14 -9.00
N LYS A 37 1.32 -1.68 -9.62
CA LYS A 37 0.98 -0.25 -9.69
C LYS A 37 0.76 0.38 -8.32
N LEU A 38 0.17 -0.36 -7.38
CA LEU A 38 -0.01 0.11 -6.00
C LEU A 38 1.34 0.30 -5.31
N LYS A 39 2.30 -0.62 -5.49
CA LYS A 39 3.64 -0.53 -4.91
C LYS A 39 4.37 0.72 -5.38
N GLU A 40 4.39 0.96 -6.69
CA GLU A 40 5.02 2.15 -7.29
C GLU A 40 4.42 3.43 -6.71
N TRP A 41 3.09 3.51 -6.70
CA TRP A 41 2.38 4.66 -6.15
C TRP A 41 2.65 4.88 -4.66
N CYS A 42 2.67 3.82 -3.84
CA CYS A 42 3.00 3.94 -2.41
C CYS A 42 4.43 4.46 -2.19
N ILE A 43 5.40 4.00 -2.98
CA ILE A 43 6.79 4.47 -2.90
C ILE A 43 6.88 5.95 -3.28
N GLU A 44 6.22 6.35 -4.37
CA GLU A 44 6.20 7.74 -4.83
C GLU A 44 5.58 8.68 -3.80
N GLN A 45 4.40 8.35 -3.27
CA GLN A 45 3.64 9.25 -2.41
C GLN A 45 4.11 9.24 -0.95
N TYR A 46 4.49 8.06 -0.43
CA TYR A 46 4.75 7.88 1.01
C TYR A 46 6.12 7.28 1.30
N GLY A 47 6.97 7.08 0.30
CA GLY A 47 8.30 6.47 0.49
C GLY A 47 9.16 7.24 1.49
N HIS A 48 9.06 8.57 1.52
CA HIS A 48 9.83 9.42 2.43
C HIS A 48 9.44 9.26 3.92
N ILE A 49 8.23 8.79 4.23
CA ILE A 49 7.74 8.61 5.61
C ILE A 49 7.63 7.12 5.98
N TYR A 50 7.16 6.29 5.04
CA TYR A 50 6.71 4.92 5.28
C TYR A 50 7.50 3.85 4.51
N SER A 51 8.73 4.15 4.05
CA SER A 51 9.61 3.19 3.35
C SER A 51 9.64 1.81 4.01
N SER A 52 9.84 1.74 5.33
CA SER A 52 9.93 0.47 6.06
C SER A 52 8.61 -0.32 6.06
N ILE A 53 7.46 0.37 6.16
CA ILE A 53 6.13 -0.25 6.16
C ILE A 53 5.82 -0.78 4.77
N ILE A 54 6.09 0.02 3.74
CA ILE A 54 5.88 -0.34 2.34
C ILE A 54 6.71 -1.58 2.00
N LYS A 55 8.02 -1.55 2.28
CA LYS A 55 8.91 -2.70 2.06
C LYS A 55 8.40 -3.95 2.78
N LYS A 56 8.04 -3.83 4.06
CA LYS A 56 7.49 -4.94 4.86
C LYS A 56 6.21 -5.52 4.26
N CYS A 57 5.26 -4.68 3.82
CA CYS A 57 3.97 -5.14 3.30
C CYS A 57 4.11 -5.86 1.96
N PHE A 58 4.97 -5.38 1.07
CA PHE A 58 5.19 -6.01 -0.24
C PHE A 58 6.17 -7.20 -0.19
N ALA A 59 6.99 -7.34 0.84
CA ALA A 59 7.86 -8.50 1.02
C ALA A 59 7.10 -9.78 1.43
N THR A 60 5.94 -9.64 2.09
CA THR A 60 5.17 -10.79 2.62
C THR A 60 4.40 -11.57 1.54
N ARG A 61 4.48 -11.18 0.26
CA ARG A 61 3.76 -11.86 -0.83
C ARG A 61 4.68 -12.07 -2.03
N MET A 62 5.63 -13.00 -1.90
CA MET A 62 6.17 -13.74 -3.04
C MET A 62 5.48 -15.10 -3.07
N ILE A 63 4.34 -15.15 -3.75
CA ILE A 63 3.79 -16.33 -4.42
C ILE A 63 3.28 -15.80 -5.76
#